data_AF-M2QC09-F1
#
_entry.id   AF-M2QC09-F1
#
_cell.length_a   1.000
_cell.length_b   1.000
_cell.length_c   1.000
_cell.angle_alpha   90.00
_cell.angle_beta   90.00
_cell.angle_gamma   90.00
#
_symmetry.space_group_name_H-M   'P 1'
#
loop_
_entity.id
_entity.type
_entity.pdbx_description
1 polymer ?
#
loop_
_entity_poly.entity_id
_entity_poly.type
_entity_poly.pdbx_seq_one_letter_code
_entity_poly.pdbx_strand_id
1 'polypeptide(L)'
;MGERLPDPELFRQGGFRVASRLFIDGDIRGDERQVARLREFAQREDPAADVLVPLLRKGAQGQFEQALRQGIDSVEESPEELQAFFRDVEATPYWVDPDRIDRGARAITRAGLLGLFPLGDVSLMGGYLASRATKSLVGTGEIEYKASRRLVETATWWIHVTTPGALVPGGRGYESALRVRIVHAHVRAAINRRKDWDYAAWDKPVNQVQTAGTLLLFSLVYVFGTQLLGLRYSPRERADILHLWRYVGWLMGVD
;
A
#
# COMPACT_ATOMS: atom_id res chain seq x y z
N MET A 1 23.38 20.15 0.60
CA MET A 1 22.98 18.74 0.38
C MET A 1 23.74 17.93 1.42
N GLY A 2 23.06 17.12 2.25
CA GLY A 2 23.74 16.36 3.31
C GLY A 2 24.67 15.29 2.75
N GLU A 3 25.58 14.78 3.57
CA GLU A 3 26.38 13.62 3.19
C GLU A 3 25.46 12.41 2.93
N ARG A 4 25.73 11.69 1.83
CA ARG A 4 24.94 10.52 1.44
C ARG A 4 25.24 9.37 2.38
N LEU A 5 24.19 8.73 2.89
CA LEU A 5 24.34 7.54 3.71
C LEU A 5 24.94 6.39 2.87
N PRO A 6 25.63 5.42 3.50
CA PRO A 6 26.10 4.25 2.79
C PRO A 6 24.92 3.41 2.29
N ASP A 7 25.11 2.66 1.20
CA ASP A 7 24.08 1.75 0.68
C ASP A 7 23.53 0.83 1.77
N PRO A 8 22.26 0.44 1.76
CA PRO A 8 21.78 -0.60 2.66
C PRO A 8 22.57 -1.90 2.47
N GLU A 9 22.71 -2.71 3.53
CA GLU A 9 23.51 -3.94 3.51
C GLU A 9 23.16 -4.86 2.32
N LEU A 10 21.86 -4.99 2.01
CA LEU A 10 21.35 -5.77 0.88
C LEU A 10 21.95 -5.36 -0.47
N PHE A 11 22.24 -4.07 -0.66
CA PHE A 11 22.80 -3.53 -1.91
C PHE A 11 24.34 -3.55 -1.95
N ARG A 12 25.00 -3.90 -0.84
CA ARG A 12 26.48 -3.94 -0.78
C ARG A 12 27.07 -5.24 -1.32
N GLN A 13 26.27 -6.30 -1.48
CA GLN A 13 26.77 -7.64 -1.82
C GLN A 13 25.91 -8.35 -2.88
N GLY A 14 26.48 -9.38 -3.52
CA GLY A 14 25.76 -10.32 -4.38
C GLY A 14 25.07 -9.72 -5.62
N GLY A 15 23.98 -10.37 -6.03
CA GLY A 15 23.22 -10.01 -7.24
C GLY A 15 22.56 -8.63 -7.18
N PHE A 16 22.15 -8.17 -5.98
CA PHE A 16 21.55 -6.84 -5.80
C PHE A 16 22.54 -5.70 -6.10
N ARG A 17 23.81 -5.85 -5.73
CA ARG A 17 24.87 -4.88 -6.08
C ARG A 17 25.09 -4.78 -7.59
N VAL A 18 25.03 -5.91 -8.29
CA VAL A 18 25.18 -5.94 -9.76
C VAL A 18 23.94 -5.34 -10.42
N ALA A 19 22.75 -5.74 -9.97
CA ALA A 19 21.51 -5.24 -10.52
C ALA A 19 21.33 -3.73 -10.30
N SER A 20 21.69 -3.19 -9.13
CA SER A 20 21.61 -1.74 -8.90
C SER A 20 22.44 -0.95 -9.91
N ARG A 21 23.65 -1.41 -10.23
CA ARG A 21 24.52 -0.76 -11.24
C ARG A 21 23.97 -0.83 -12.66
N LEU A 22 23.17 -1.82 -12.99
CA LEU A 22 22.65 -2.05 -14.34
C LEU A 22 21.27 -1.42 -14.57
N PHE A 23 20.47 -1.27 -13.52
CA PHE A 23 19.06 -0.89 -13.62
C PHE A 23 18.71 0.41 -12.89
N ILE A 24 19.62 0.97 -12.10
CA ILE A 24 19.38 2.22 -11.35
C ILE A 24 20.33 3.29 -11.88
N ASP A 25 19.74 4.36 -12.41
CA ASP A 25 20.48 5.53 -12.86
C ASP A 25 20.73 6.49 -11.69
N GLY A 26 22.00 6.86 -11.49
CA GLY A 26 22.41 7.87 -10.51
C GLY A 26 22.55 7.36 -9.07
N ASP A 27 22.85 8.29 -8.16
CA ASP A 27 22.98 8.01 -6.74
C ASP A 27 21.63 8.14 -6.03
N ILE A 28 21.07 6.99 -5.64
CA ILE A 28 19.78 6.88 -4.95
C ILE A 28 19.89 6.86 -3.42
N ARG A 29 21.10 7.03 -2.88
CA ARG A 29 21.31 6.96 -1.42
C ARG A 29 20.62 8.15 -0.75
N GLY A 30 19.85 7.84 0.30
CA GLY A 30 19.25 8.88 1.15
C GLY A 30 20.32 9.65 1.91
N ASP A 31 20.01 10.87 2.32
CA ASP A 31 20.76 11.59 3.35
C ASP A 31 20.04 11.52 4.71
N GLU A 32 20.72 11.93 5.79
CA GLU A 32 20.15 11.90 7.14
C GLU A 32 18.87 12.72 7.27
N ARG A 33 18.74 13.83 6.51
CA ARG A 33 17.53 14.67 6.55
C ARG A 33 16.35 13.96 5.91
N GLN A 34 16.58 13.27 4.79
CA GLN A 34 15.56 12.45 4.13
C GLN A 34 15.11 11.30 5.03
N VAL A 35 16.05 10.62 5.70
CA VAL A 35 15.72 9.57 6.66
C VAL A 35 14.95 10.13 7.85
N ALA A 36 15.40 11.22 8.47
CA ALA A 36 14.71 11.85 9.59
C ALA A 36 13.28 12.24 9.21
N ARG A 37 13.09 12.88 8.06
CA ARG A 37 11.76 13.23 7.55
C ARG A 37 10.88 12.01 7.32
N LEU A 38 11.41 10.95 6.72
CA LEU A 38 10.65 9.71 6.53
C LEU A 38 10.24 9.10 7.88
N ARG A 39 11.11 9.16 8.89
CA ARG A 39 10.84 8.63 10.24
C ARG A 39 9.73 9.39 10.98
N GLU A 40 9.48 10.65 10.66
CA GLU A 40 8.31 11.38 11.20
C GLU A 40 6.99 10.69 10.82
N PHE A 41 6.91 10.16 9.59
CA PHE A 41 5.75 9.42 9.11
C PHE A 41 5.62 8.02 9.76
N ALA A 42 6.68 7.48 10.34
CA ALA A 42 6.61 6.21 11.07
C ALA A 42 5.75 6.34 12.35
N GLN A 43 5.50 7.57 12.80
CA GLN A 43 4.65 7.86 13.96
C GLN A 43 3.24 8.33 13.58
N ARG A 44 2.93 8.35 12.28
CA ARG A 44 1.61 8.73 11.74
C ARG A 44 0.84 7.49 11.29
N GLU A 45 -0.38 7.36 11.78
CA GLU A 45 -1.33 6.33 11.37
C GLU A 45 -2.32 6.95 10.36
N ASP A 46 -3.58 6.57 10.38
CA ASP A 46 -4.61 7.20 9.55
C ASP A 46 -5.88 7.43 10.39
N PRO A 47 -5.94 8.59 11.07
CA PRO A 47 -7.03 8.94 11.97
C PRO A 47 -8.40 8.90 11.30
N ALA A 48 -8.48 9.26 10.01
CA ALA A 48 -9.74 9.29 9.26
C ALA A 48 -10.39 7.90 9.16
N ALA A 49 -9.60 6.84 8.95
CA ALA A 49 -10.11 5.47 9.00
C ALA A 49 -10.25 4.93 10.45
N ASP A 50 -9.35 5.33 11.34
CA ASP A 50 -9.30 4.81 12.71
C ASP A 50 -10.55 5.18 13.53
N VAL A 51 -11.12 6.38 13.31
CA VAL A 51 -12.37 6.82 13.96
C VAL A 51 -13.59 6.00 13.55
N LEU A 52 -13.54 5.32 12.40
CA LEU A 52 -14.66 4.50 11.93
C LEU A 52 -14.75 3.15 12.65
N VAL A 53 -13.65 2.63 13.19
CA VAL A 53 -13.60 1.33 13.87
C VAL A 53 -14.67 1.16 14.96
N PRO A 54 -14.86 2.09 15.92
CA PRO A 54 -15.93 1.98 16.90
C PRO A 54 -17.34 2.06 16.30
N LEU A 55 -17.55 2.86 15.25
CA LEU A 55 -18.85 2.98 14.56
C LEU A 55 -19.23 1.67 13.86
N LEU A 56 -18.28 1.08 13.13
CA LEU A 56 -18.47 -0.20 12.46
C LEU A 56 -18.79 -1.32 13.46
N ARG A 57 -18.13 -1.35 14.62
CA ARG A 57 -18.45 -2.29 15.72
C ARG A 57 -19.84 -2.09 16.32
N LYS A 58 -20.39 -0.87 16.27
CA LYS A 58 -21.73 -0.53 16.76
C LYS A 58 -22.83 -0.74 15.72
N GLY A 59 -22.51 -1.23 14.51
CA GLY A 59 -23.50 -1.60 13.50
C GLY A 59 -23.50 -0.75 12.23
N ALA A 60 -22.59 0.22 12.07
CA ALA A 60 -22.53 1.07 10.87
C ALA A 60 -22.00 0.37 9.60
N GLN A 61 -21.80 -0.96 9.62
CA GLN A 61 -21.29 -1.73 8.48
C GLN A 61 -22.16 -1.60 7.22
N GLY A 62 -23.49 -1.57 7.40
CA GLY A 62 -24.42 -1.41 6.28
C GLY A 62 -24.29 -0.03 5.63
N GLN A 63 -24.24 1.02 6.45
CA GLN A 63 -24.03 2.40 5.99
C GLN A 63 -22.67 2.56 5.28
N PHE A 64 -21.60 1.97 5.83
CA PHE A 64 -20.29 1.97 5.19
C PHE A 64 -20.31 1.27 3.82
N GLU A 65 -20.89 0.07 3.72
CA GLU A 65 -20.96 -0.67 2.46
C GLU A 65 -21.86 0.03 1.42
N GLN A 66 -22.91 0.73 1.85
CA GLN A 66 -23.75 1.54 0.97
C GLN A 66 -22.97 2.74 0.44
N ALA A 67 -22.35 3.55 1.31
CA ALA A 67 -21.52 4.69 0.91
C ALA A 67 -20.36 4.26 -0.01
N LEU A 68 -19.74 3.11 0.28
CA LEU A 68 -18.65 2.56 -0.52
C LEU A 68 -19.03 2.27 -1.97
N ARG A 69 -20.26 1.82 -2.21
CA ARG A 69 -20.76 1.40 -3.53
C ARG A 69 -21.49 2.51 -4.28
N GLN A 70 -22.18 3.38 -3.54
CA GLN A 70 -23.14 4.33 -4.09
C GLN A 70 -22.82 5.80 -3.75
N GLY A 71 -21.74 6.05 -3.00
CA GLY A 71 -21.34 7.35 -2.51
C GLY A 71 -22.03 7.72 -1.20
N ILE A 72 -21.42 8.60 -0.41
CA ILE A 72 -21.93 9.00 0.91
C ILE A 72 -23.31 9.65 0.85
N ASP A 73 -23.60 10.38 -0.23
CA ASP A 73 -24.89 11.04 -0.44
C ASP A 73 -26.07 10.05 -0.58
N SER A 74 -25.79 8.76 -0.77
CA SER A 74 -26.80 7.72 -0.77
C SER A 74 -27.25 7.28 0.63
N VAL A 75 -26.51 7.63 1.69
CA VAL A 75 -26.77 7.15 3.05
C VAL A 75 -27.52 8.22 3.85
N GLU A 76 -28.78 7.94 4.15
CA GLU A 76 -29.58 8.77 5.05
C GLU A 76 -29.07 8.66 6.50
N GLU A 77 -29.09 9.78 7.23
CA GLU A 77 -28.74 9.85 8.66
C GLU A 77 -27.37 9.22 9.02
N SER A 78 -26.37 9.37 8.15
CA SER A 78 -25.03 8.80 8.40
C SER A 78 -24.26 9.58 9.48
N PRO A 79 -23.48 8.90 10.35
CA PRO A 79 -22.62 9.57 11.33
C PRO A 79 -21.63 10.55 10.68
N GLU A 80 -21.29 11.63 11.39
CA GLU A 80 -20.43 12.71 10.88
C GLU A 80 -19.04 12.19 10.49
N GLU A 81 -18.47 11.25 11.25
CA GLU A 81 -17.17 10.66 10.94
C GLU A 81 -17.20 9.83 9.65
N LEU A 82 -18.31 9.11 9.41
CA LEU A 82 -18.51 8.37 8.17
C LEU A 82 -18.65 9.33 6.99
N GLN A 83 -19.34 10.45 7.19
CA GLN A 83 -19.45 11.49 6.18
C GLN A 83 -18.09 12.10 5.85
N ALA A 84 -17.33 12.49 6.87
CA ALA A 84 -16.01 13.09 6.70
C ALA A 84 -15.05 12.16 5.94
N PHE A 85 -15.03 10.87 6.28
CA PHE A 85 -14.20 9.88 5.61
C PHE A 85 -14.51 9.76 4.11
N PHE A 86 -15.78 9.59 3.76
CA PHE A 86 -16.14 9.43 2.34
C PHE A 86 -16.05 10.74 1.56
N ARG A 87 -16.36 11.89 2.16
CA ARG A 87 -16.18 13.19 1.50
C ARG A 87 -14.71 13.44 1.14
N ASP A 88 -13.78 13.06 2.00
CA ASP A 88 -12.35 13.13 1.72
C ASP A 88 -11.95 12.20 0.56
N VAL A 89 -12.40 10.94 0.60
CA VAL A 89 -12.02 9.94 -0.39
C VAL A 89 -12.77 10.04 -1.73
N GLU A 90 -13.91 10.73 -1.76
CA GLU A 90 -14.63 11.08 -2.98
C GLU A 90 -14.07 12.37 -3.61
N ALA A 91 -13.39 13.21 -2.83
CA ALA A 91 -12.69 14.40 -3.31
C ALA A 91 -11.39 14.02 -4.04
N THR A 92 -11.54 13.34 -5.17
CA THR A 92 -10.46 12.85 -6.03
C THR A 92 -9.45 13.98 -6.29
N PRO A 93 -8.16 13.80 -5.95
CA PRO A 93 -7.16 14.86 -6.07
C PRO A 93 -6.94 15.32 -7.51
N TYR A 94 -6.62 16.60 -7.70
CA TYR A 94 -6.39 17.21 -9.02
C TYR A 94 -5.31 16.52 -9.87
N TRP A 95 -4.37 15.83 -9.23
CA TRP A 95 -3.27 15.15 -9.90
C TRP A 95 -3.68 13.78 -10.44
N VAL A 96 -4.85 13.25 -10.05
CA VAL A 96 -5.35 11.97 -10.52
C VAL A 96 -5.75 12.10 -11.99
N ASP A 97 -5.34 11.10 -12.77
CA ASP A 97 -5.58 11.03 -14.21
C ASP A 97 -6.08 9.60 -14.50
N PRO A 98 -7.39 9.43 -14.75
CA PRO A 98 -7.99 8.12 -14.99
C PRO A 98 -7.39 7.36 -16.17
N ASP A 99 -6.98 8.06 -17.23
CA ASP A 99 -6.37 7.43 -18.41
C ASP A 99 -4.99 6.88 -18.09
N ARG A 100 -4.22 7.57 -17.23
CA ARG A 100 -2.94 7.06 -16.71
C ARG A 100 -3.13 5.84 -15.82
N ILE A 101 -4.14 5.86 -14.94
CA ILE A 101 -4.48 4.70 -14.11
C ILE A 101 -4.77 3.49 -15.02
N ASP A 102 -5.64 3.66 -16.00
CA ASP A 102 -6.03 2.55 -16.88
C ASP A 102 -4.83 2.05 -17.72
N ARG A 103 -4.03 2.94 -18.32
CA ARG A 103 -2.81 2.51 -19.04
C ARG A 103 -1.81 1.79 -18.13
N GLY A 104 -1.67 2.23 -16.87
CA GLY A 104 -0.86 1.54 -15.86
C GLY A 104 -1.38 0.13 -15.58
N ALA A 105 -2.68 -0.02 -15.36
CA ALA A 105 -3.35 -1.31 -15.18
C ALA A 105 -3.13 -2.23 -16.39
N ARG A 106 -3.37 -1.75 -17.61
CA ARG A 106 -3.12 -2.49 -18.86
C ARG A 106 -1.66 -2.94 -18.96
N ALA A 107 -0.72 -2.07 -18.63
CA ALA A 107 0.70 -2.41 -18.65
C ALA A 107 1.05 -3.55 -17.66
N ILE A 108 0.51 -3.51 -16.43
CA ILE A 108 0.65 -4.56 -15.42
C ILE A 108 0.06 -5.88 -15.93
N THR A 109 -1.14 -5.86 -16.50
CA THR A 109 -1.83 -7.10 -16.93
C THR A 109 -1.08 -7.89 -18.01
N ARG A 110 -0.18 -7.25 -18.79
CA ARG A 110 0.65 -7.95 -19.79
C ARG A 110 1.59 -8.98 -19.17
N ALA A 111 1.93 -8.84 -17.90
CA ALA A 111 2.73 -9.84 -17.20
C ALA A 111 1.99 -11.17 -17.01
N GLY A 112 0.66 -11.16 -17.04
CA GLY A 112 -0.15 -12.36 -16.81
C GLY A 112 0.32 -13.12 -15.55
N LEU A 113 0.45 -14.44 -15.68
CA LEU A 113 0.92 -15.29 -14.58
C LEU A 113 2.39 -15.03 -14.19
N LEU A 114 3.22 -14.52 -15.11
CA LEU A 114 4.61 -14.18 -14.79
C LEU A 114 4.70 -13.07 -13.75
N GLY A 115 3.69 -12.21 -13.67
CA GLY A 115 3.61 -11.17 -12.65
C GLY A 115 3.53 -11.71 -11.22
N LEU A 116 3.09 -12.96 -11.02
CA LEU A 116 3.00 -13.55 -9.69
C LEU A 116 4.38 -13.90 -9.09
N PHE A 117 5.40 -14.15 -9.92
CA PHE A 117 6.74 -14.47 -9.43
C PHE A 117 7.40 -13.26 -8.74
N PRO A 118 7.48 -12.05 -9.33
CA PRO A 118 8.00 -10.88 -8.62
C PRO A 118 7.20 -10.51 -7.37
N LEU A 119 5.91 -10.79 -7.34
CA LEU A 119 5.07 -10.58 -6.15
C LEU A 119 5.43 -11.53 -5.02
N GLY A 120 5.56 -12.83 -5.31
CA GLY A 120 5.92 -13.84 -4.32
C GLY A 120 7.39 -13.78 -3.92
N ASP A 121 8.29 -13.82 -4.89
CA ASP A 121 9.72 -14.10 -4.67
C ASP A 121 10.51 -12.86 -4.26
N VAL A 122 10.07 -11.66 -4.69
CA VAL A 122 10.78 -10.40 -4.40
C VAL A 122 9.97 -9.53 -3.46
N SER A 123 8.70 -9.28 -3.76
CA SER A 123 7.88 -8.32 -3.00
C SER A 123 7.51 -8.88 -1.62
N LEU A 124 6.91 -10.07 -1.56
CA LEU A 124 6.53 -10.70 -0.30
C LEU A 124 7.76 -11.04 0.56
N MET A 125 8.77 -11.69 -0.03
CA MET A 125 10.01 -12.02 0.70
C MET A 125 10.76 -10.76 1.17
N GLY A 126 10.85 -9.73 0.32
CA GLY A 126 11.42 -8.43 0.69
C GLY A 126 10.63 -7.74 1.80
N GLY A 127 9.30 -7.85 1.78
CA GLY A 127 8.43 -7.37 2.84
C GLY A 127 8.74 -8.00 4.20
N TYR A 128 9.05 -9.30 4.24
CA TYR A 128 9.44 -9.97 5.49
C TYR A 128 10.77 -9.50 6.06
N LEU A 129 11.67 -8.94 5.23
CA LEU A 129 12.91 -8.30 5.69
C LEU A 129 12.65 -6.95 6.39
N ALA A 130 11.48 -6.33 6.18
CA ALA A 130 11.08 -5.11 6.87
C ALA A 130 10.57 -5.41 8.28
N SER A 131 11.49 -5.72 9.21
CA SER A 131 11.21 -6.21 10.56
C SER A 131 10.13 -5.43 11.33
N ARG A 132 10.11 -4.09 11.22
CA ARG A 132 9.11 -3.23 11.87
C ARG A 132 7.70 -3.41 11.30
N ALA A 133 7.57 -3.55 9.98
CA ALA A 133 6.28 -3.80 9.32
C ALA A 133 5.74 -5.21 9.65
N THR A 134 6.61 -6.22 9.58
CA THR A 134 6.27 -7.63 9.87
C THR A 134 5.78 -7.85 11.30
N LYS A 135 6.19 -6.99 12.25
CA LYS A 135 5.86 -7.17 13.66
C LYS A 135 4.36 -7.15 13.93
N SER A 136 3.60 -6.33 13.21
CA SER A 136 2.13 -6.29 13.31
C SER A 136 1.51 -7.66 12.97
N LEU A 137 2.06 -8.32 11.94
CA LEU A 137 1.58 -9.61 11.45
C LEU A 137 1.93 -10.78 12.39
N VAL A 138 3.09 -10.71 13.04
CA VAL A 138 3.47 -11.66 14.10
C VAL A 138 2.60 -11.45 15.33
N GLY A 139 2.37 -10.19 15.72
CA GLY A 139 1.55 -9.83 16.87
C GLY A 139 0.11 -10.31 16.75
N THR A 140 -0.47 -10.34 15.55
CA THR A 140 -1.84 -10.84 15.32
C THR A 140 -1.92 -12.38 15.22
N GLY A 141 -0.79 -13.09 15.16
CA GLY A 141 -0.74 -14.54 14.94
C GLY A 141 -1.11 -14.97 13.50
N GLU A 142 -1.31 -14.01 12.60
CA GLU A 142 -1.86 -14.28 11.28
C GLU A 142 -0.87 -14.91 10.30
N ILE A 143 0.44 -14.72 10.51
CA ILE A 143 1.48 -15.40 9.72
C ILE A 143 1.50 -16.90 9.98
N GLU A 144 1.18 -17.34 11.19
CA GLU A 144 1.31 -18.75 11.58
C GLU A 144 0.08 -19.59 11.20
N TYR A 145 -1.13 -19.04 11.41
CA TYR A 145 -2.37 -19.83 11.27
C TYR A 145 -3.22 -19.47 10.05
N LYS A 146 -2.94 -18.36 9.36
CA LYS A 146 -3.78 -17.85 8.25
C LYS A 146 -3.00 -17.52 6.98
N ALA A 147 -1.75 -17.97 6.86
CA ALA A 147 -0.86 -17.64 5.75
C ALA A 147 -1.50 -17.83 4.36
N SER A 148 -2.01 -19.04 4.07
CA SER A 148 -2.61 -19.35 2.75
C SER A 148 -3.81 -18.48 2.43
N ARG A 149 -4.68 -18.22 3.43
CA ARG A 149 -5.83 -17.34 3.26
C ARG A 149 -5.40 -15.91 2.95
N ARG A 150 -4.41 -15.39 3.67
CA ARG A 150 -3.89 -14.03 3.46
C ARG A 150 -3.19 -13.86 2.12
N LEU A 151 -2.50 -14.89 1.63
CA LEU A 151 -1.95 -14.90 0.28
C LEU A 151 -3.04 -14.76 -0.77
N VAL A 152 -4.14 -15.52 -0.63
CA VAL A 152 -5.30 -15.42 -1.53
C VAL A 152 -5.97 -14.05 -1.42
N GLU A 153 -6.17 -13.53 -0.21
CA GLU A 153 -6.75 -12.19 0.00
C GLU A 153 -5.88 -11.09 -0.64
N THR A 154 -4.56 -11.17 -0.50
CA THR A 154 -3.62 -10.21 -1.10
C THR A 154 -3.60 -10.32 -2.63
N ALA A 155 -3.58 -11.54 -3.18
CA ALA A 155 -3.64 -11.76 -4.62
C ALA A 155 -4.97 -11.27 -5.22
N THR A 156 -6.08 -11.49 -4.50
CA THR A 156 -7.40 -11.00 -4.90
C THR A 156 -7.44 -9.47 -4.90
N TRP A 157 -6.94 -8.84 -3.84
CA TRP A 157 -6.83 -7.39 -3.75
C TRP A 157 -5.95 -6.82 -4.88
N TRP A 158 -4.80 -7.43 -5.14
CA TRP A 158 -3.92 -7.07 -6.25
C TRP A 158 -4.67 -7.09 -7.59
N ILE A 159 -5.41 -8.17 -7.87
CA ILE A 159 -6.21 -8.28 -9.10
C ILE A 159 -7.24 -7.16 -9.16
N HIS A 160 -7.97 -6.90 -8.07
CA HIS A 160 -8.97 -5.83 -8.04
C HIS A 160 -8.39 -4.45 -8.38
N VAL A 161 -7.27 -4.08 -7.77
CA VAL A 161 -6.68 -2.73 -7.95
C VAL A 161 -5.87 -2.60 -9.25
N THR A 162 -5.49 -3.70 -9.88
CA THR A 162 -4.75 -3.69 -11.16
C THR A 162 -5.61 -4.05 -12.37
N THR A 163 -6.92 -4.27 -12.20
CA THR A 163 -7.84 -4.50 -13.32
C THR A 163 -8.17 -3.18 -14.02
N PRO A 164 -7.97 -3.09 -15.35
CA PRO A 164 -8.36 -1.91 -16.14
C PRO A 164 -9.80 -1.45 -15.87
N GLY A 165 -10.00 -0.16 -15.63
CA GLY A 165 -11.31 0.42 -15.31
C GLY A 165 -11.86 0.14 -13.91
N ALA A 166 -11.18 -0.64 -13.05
CA ALA A 166 -11.72 -1.02 -11.75
C ALA A 166 -11.49 0.02 -10.62
N LEU A 167 -10.60 0.99 -10.83
CA LEU A 167 -10.22 2.03 -9.85
C LEU A 167 -11.05 3.32 -9.96
N VAL A 168 -12.22 3.27 -10.58
CA VAL A 168 -13.19 4.38 -10.56
C VAL A 168 -14.00 4.35 -9.25
N PRO A 169 -14.55 5.48 -8.76
CA PRO A 169 -15.47 5.47 -7.61
C PRO A 169 -16.60 4.44 -7.78
N GLY A 170 -16.85 3.64 -6.75
CA GLY A 170 -17.80 2.50 -6.80
C GLY A 170 -17.31 1.29 -7.62
N GLY A 171 -16.13 1.37 -8.24
CA GLY A 171 -15.50 0.27 -8.95
C GLY A 171 -14.86 -0.74 -8.00
N ARG A 172 -14.76 -2.01 -8.43
CA ARG A 172 -14.25 -3.11 -7.58
C ARG A 172 -12.86 -2.85 -6.97
N GLY A 173 -11.95 -2.25 -7.72
CA GLY A 173 -10.61 -1.88 -7.24
C GLY A 173 -10.66 -0.78 -6.19
N TYR A 174 -11.46 0.26 -6.45
CA TYR A 174 -11.71 1.34 -5.50
C TYR A 174 -12.29 0.80 -4.19
N GLU A 175 -13.35 -0.01 -4.28
CA GLU A 175 -13.97 -0.58 -3.09
C GLU A 175 -13.00 -1.48 -2.31
N SER A 176 -12.22 -2.30 -3.03
CA SER A 176 -11.27 -3.22 -2.43
C SER A 176 -10.13 -2.48 -1.71
N ALA A 177 -9.66 -1.34 -2.24
CA ALA A 177 -8.67 -0.50 -1.58
C ALA A 177 -9.23 0.05 -0.25
N LEU A 178 -10.41 0.67 -0.27
CA LEU A 178 -11.00 1.23 0.95
C LEU A 178 -11.33 0.18 2.01
N ARG A 179 -11.77 -1.03 1.61
CA ARG A 179 -11.94 -2.13 2.56
C ARG A 179 -10.63 -2.51 3.24
N VAL A 180 -9.51 -2.57 2.51
CA VAL A 180 -8.19 -2.85 3.12
C VAL A 180 -7.76 -1.71 4.04
N ARG A 181 -8.05 -0.44 3.71
CA ARG A 181 -7.82 0.70 4.62
C ARG A 181 -8.56 0.52 5.96
N ILE A 182 -9.81 0.07 5.93
CA ILE A 182 -10.57 -0.25 7.15
C ILE A 182 -10.03 -1.48 7.89
N VAL A 183 -9.58 -2.52 7.17
CA VAL A 183 -8.88 -3.66 7.79
C VAL A 183 -7.63 -3.17 8.54
N HIS A 184 -6.83 -2.29 7.93
CA HIS A 184 -5.67 -1.68 8.57
C HIS A 184 -6.05 -0.88 9.83
N ALA A 185 -7.13 -0.11 9.78
CA ALA A 185 -7.65 0.61 10.95
C ALA A 185 -8.04 -0.36 12.10
N HIS A 186 -8.69 -1.48 11.78
CA HIS A 186 -8.99 -2.52 12.77
C HIS A 186 -7.73 -3.14 13.37
N VAL A 187 -6.69 -3.39 12.55
CA VAL A 187 -5.39 -3.90 13.00
C VAL A 187 -4.71 -2.90 13.94
N ARG A 188 -4.65 -1.61 13.57
CA ARG A 188 -4.11 -0.54 14.43
C ARG A 188 -4.86 -0.48 15.76
N ALA A 189 -6.19 -0.44 15.72
CA ALA A 189 -7.02 -0.43 16.92
C ALA A 189 -6.81 -1.67 17.80
N ALA A 190 -6.50 -2.85 17.23
CA ALA A 190 -6.22 -4.06 18.01
C ALA A 190 -4.81 -4.01 18.64
N ILE A 191 -3.79 -3.64 17.86
CA ILE A 191 -2.41 -3.57 18.31
C ILE A 191 -2.23 -2.47 19.35
N ASN A 192 -2.80 -1.29 19.16
CA ASN A 192 -2.66 -0.17 20.08
C ASN A 192 -3.29 -0.42 21.46
N ARG A 193 -4.16 -1.43 21.61
CA ARG A 193 -4.69 -1.87 22.92
C ARG A 193 -3.78 -2.84 23.66
N ARG A 194 -2.73 -3.33 23.01
CA ARG A 194 -1.80 -4.30 23.60
C ARG A 194 -0.80 -3.59 24.50
N LYS A 195 -0.58 -4.14 25.70
CA LYS A 195 0.41 -3.62 26.66
C LYS A 195 1.85 -4.01 26.29
N ASP A 196 2.02 -5.03 25.45
CA ASP A 196 3.32 -5.58 25.05
C ASP A 196 3.84 -4.99 23.72
N TRP A 197 3.20 -3.94 23.18
CA TRP A 197 3.67 -3.27 21.96
C TRP A 197 4.76 -2.24 22.28
N ASP A 198 5.97 -2.45 21.75
CA ASP A 198 7.09 -1.52 21.88
C ASP A 198 7.11 -0.51 20.73
N TYR A 199 6.56 0.67 20.96
CA TYR A 199 6.50 1.75 19.97
C TYR A 199 7.88 2.30 19.57
N ALA A 200 8.89 2.23 20.46
CA ALA A 200 10.23 2.70 20.14
C ALA A 200 10.94 1.72 19.18
N ALA A 201 10.82 0.41 19.48
CA ALA A 201 11.42 -0.63 18.67
C ALA A 201 10.66 -0.89 17.37
N TRP A 202 9.33 -0.75 17.34
CA TRP A 202 8.48 -1.24 16.23
C TRP A 202 7.68 -0.15 15.51
N ASP A 203 7.76 1.11 15.96
CA ASP A 203 6.91 2.21 15.52
C ASP A 203 5.42 2.02 15.86
N LYS A 204 4.60 2.99 15.46
CA LYS A 204 3.16 2.79 15.42
C LYS A 204 2.80 1.71 14.38
N PRO A 205 1.82 0.85 14.67
CA PRO A 205 1.42 -0.21 13.75
C PRO A 205 0.82 0.37 12.47
N VAL A 206 1.11 -0.25 11.32
CA VAL A 206 0.51 0.07 10.00
C VAL A 206 0.52 1.59 9.74
N ASN A 207 1.68 2.19 10.02
CA ASN A 207 1.92 3.61 9.85
C ASN A 207 2.15 3.97 8.38
N GLN A 208 2.23 5.28 8.10
CA GLN A 208 2.41 5.83 6.75
C GLN A 208 3.64 5.26 6.03
N VAL A 209 4.78 5.09 6.72
CA VAL A 209 6.00 4.52 6.12
C VAL A 209 5.81 3.05 5.74
N GLN A 210 5.14 2.27 6.60
CA GLN A 210 4.89 0.86 6.35
C GLN A 210 3.91 0.66 5.18
N THR A 211 2.86 1.47 5.12
CA THR A 211 1.88 1.45 4.02
C THR A 211 2.54 1.85 2.70
N ALA A 212 3.22 3.00 2.65
CA ALA A 212 3.91 3.46 1.44
C ALA A 212 5.02 2.49 1.00
N GLY A 213 5.81 1.97 1.94
CA GLY A 213 6.85 0.98 1.66
C GLY A 213 6.28 -0.30 1.05
N THR A 214 5.15 -0.79 1.56
CA THR A 214 4.46 -1.96 1.00
C THR A 214 3.96 -1.69 -0.42
N LEU A 215 3.40 -0.51 -0.68
CA LEU A 215 2.98 -0.11 -2.03
C LEU A 215 4.16 0.06 -2.99
N LEU A 216 5.35 0.41 -2.51
CA LEU A 216 6.58 0.42 -3.31
C LEU A 216 7.01 -0.99 -3.74
N LEU A 217 6.74 -2.02 -2.92
CA LEU A 217 6.96 -3.41 -3.31
C LEU A 217 6.04 -3.81 -4.47
N PHE A 218 4.77 -3.45 -4.37
CA PHE A 218 3.76 -3.66 -5.41
C PHE A 218 3.99 -2.86 -6.70
N SER A 219 4.76 -1.78 -6.64
CA SER A 219 4.93 -0.86 -7.76
C SER A 219 6.33 -0.95 -8.37
N LEU A 220 7.31 -0.29 -7.77
CA LEU A 220 8.66 -0.20 -8.30
C LEU A 220 9.36 -1.56 -8.31
N VAL A 221 9.27 -2.33 -7.21
CA VAL A 221 9.92 -3.65 -7.10
C VAL A 221 9.24 -4.65 -8.02
N TYR A 222 7.92 -4.60 -8.17
CA TYR A 222 7.19 -5.39 -9.16
C TYR A 222 7.66 -5.11 -10.61
N VAL A 223 7.76 -3.83 -11.00
CA VAL A 223 8.26 -3.45 -12.33
C VAL A 223 9.69 -3.97 -12.54
N PHE A 224 10.56 -3.76 -11.56
CA PHE A 224 11.94 -4.25 -11.60
C PHE A 224 11.99 -5.78 -11.74
N GLY A 225 11.24 -6.52 -10.91
CA GLY A 225 11.23 -7.99 -10.95
C GLY A 225 10.66 -8.54 -12.25
N THR A 226 9.61 -7.92 -12.80
CA THR A 226 9.09 -8.34 -14.13
C THR A 226 10.08 -8.04 -15.25
N GLN A 227 10.88 -6.98 -15.16
CA GLN A 227 11.96 -6.71 -16.12
C GLN A 227 13.07 -7.76 -16.07
N LEU A 228 13.40 -8.29 -14.88
CA LEU A 228 14.34 -9.42 -14.76
C LEU A 228 13.81 -10.70 -15.44
N LEU A 229 12.49 -10.85 -15.56
CA LEU A 229 11.84 -11.94 -16.30
C LEU A 229 11.69 -11.65 -17.81
N GLY A 230 12.29 -10.56 -18.30
CA GLY A 230 12.32 -10.21 -19.72
C GLY A 230 11.20 -9.29 -20.19
N LEU A 231 10.30 -8.83 -19.31
CA LEU A 231 9.30 -7.84 -19.69
C LEU A 231 9.93 -6.47 -19.94
N ARG A 232 9.40 -5.76 -20.94
CA ARG A 232 9.84 -4.42 -21.28
C ARG A 232 8.70 -3.44 -21.09
N TYR A 233 8.99 -2.36 -20.37
CA TYR A 233 8.10 -1.23 -20.19
C TYR A 233 8.73 0.01 -20.78
N SER A 234 7.96 0.77 -21.55
CA SER A 234 8.37 2.11 -21.95
C SER A 234 8.46 3.03 -20.72
N PRO A 235 9.21 4.15 -20.79
CA PRO A 235 9.23 5.14 -19.72
C PRO A 235 7.83 5.62 -19.32
N ARG A 236 6.94 5.77 -20.30
CA ARG A 236 5.53 6.15 -20.08
C ARG A 236 4.77 5.10 -19.29
N GLU A 237 4.90 3.83 -19.65
CA GLU A 237 4.23 2.73 -18.94
C GLU A 237 4.71 2.64 -17.49
N ARG A 238 6.02 2.78 -17.23
CA ARG A 238 6.53 2.81 -15.86
C ARG A 238 5.94 3.96 -15.05
N ALA A 239 5.87 5.15 -15.65
CA ALA A 239 5.27 6.33 -15.01
C ALA A 239 3.75 6.16 -14.77
N ASP A 240 3.03 5.50 -15.68
CA ASP A 240 1.59 5.23 -15.57
C ASP A 240 1.31 4.13 -14.52
N ILE A 241 2.18 3.12 -14.39
CA ILE A 241 2.13 2.14 -13.30
C ILE A 241 2.31 2.81 -11.94
N LEU A 242 3.33 3.68 -11.79
CA LEU A 242 3.52 4.41 -10.53
C LEU A 242 2.37 5.38 -10.25
N HIS A 243 1.75 5.94 -11.28
CA HIS A 243 0.57 6.80 -11.13
C HIS A 243 -0.63 6.03 -10.57
N LEU A 244 -0.89 4.81 -11.09
CA LEU A 244 -1.88 3.89 -10.52
C LEU A 244 -1.61 3.65 -9.03
N TRP A 245 -0.38 3.29 -8.67
CA TRP A 245 -0.02 2.98 -7.29
C TRP A 245 -0.04 4.20 -6.36
N ARG A 246 0.25 5.40 -6.89
CA ARG A 246 0.05 6.66 -6.15
C ARG A 246 -1.42 6.88 -5.81
N TYR A 247 -2.32 6.61 -6.76
CA TYR A 247 -3.76 6.70 -6.51
C TYR A 247 -4.27 5.63 -5.54
N VAL A 248 -3.81 4.38 -5.66
CA VAL A 248 -4.09 3.33 -4.66
C VAL A 248 -3.57 3.75 -3.29
N GLY A 249 -2.38 4.36 -3.20
CA GLY A 249 -1.84 4.90 -1.96
C GLY A 249 -2.74 5.96 -1.34
N TRP A 250 -3.22 6.91 -2.13
CA TRP A 250 -4.17 7.91 -1.67
C TRP A 250 -5.47 7.29 -1.14
N LEU A 251 -6.07 6.33 -1.87
CA LEU A 251 -7.25 5.59 -1.40
C LEU A 251 -6.98 4.85 -0.09
N MET A 252 -5.77 4.32 0.08
CA MET A 252 -5.29 3.64 1.27
C MET A 252 -4.91 4.58 2.43
N GLY A 253 -5.07 5.89 2.26
CA GLY A 253 -4.82 6.91 3.28
C GLY A 253 -3.35 7.31 3.40
N VAL A 254 -2.57 7.21 2.33
CA VAL A 254 -1.20 7.73 2.29
C VAL A 254 -1.19 9.23 2.02
N ASP A 255 -0.57 9.99 2.93
CA ASP A 255 -0.43 11.46 2.88
C ASP A 255 0.52 11.96 1.76
#